data_AF-A0A849H1G4-F1
#
_entry.id   AF-A0A849H1G4-F1
#
_cell.length_a   1.000
_cell.length_b   1.000
_cell.length_c   1.000
_cell.angle_alpha   90.00
_cell.angle_beta   90.00
_cell.angle_gamma   90.00
#
_symmetry.space_group_name_H-M   'P 1'
#
loop_
_entity.id
_entity.type
_entity.pdbx_description
1 polymer ?
#
loop_
_entity_poly.entity_id
_entity_poly.type
_entity_poly.pdbx_seq_one_letter_code
_entity_poly.pdbx_strand_id
1 'polypeptide(L)'
;MDRLLWCEDCQGAARKSATAWGWGGGAVLAAGLALWIWLYIQPSDLVIGGWIATVVAALVIGSRAGREIAYGVMRFTNTKAVEAVPPDSAE
;
A
#
# COMPACT_ATOMS: atom_id res chain seq x y z
N MET A 1 -8.65 -13.65 18.34
CA MET A 1 -7.44 -13.12 17.69
C MET A 1 -7.12 -11.79 18.33
N ASP A 2 -5.89 -11.68 18.81
CA ASP A 2 -5.42 -10.78 19.87
C ASP A 2 -5.78 -9.30 19.69
N ARG A 3 -6.44 -8.81 20.73
CA ARG A 3 -6.96 -7.45 20.88
C ARG A 3 -6.14 -6.67 21.93
N LEU A 4 -4.93 -7.12 22.24
CA LEU A 4 -4.16 -6.65 23.40
C LEU A 4 -2.82 -6.07 22.93
N LEU A 5 -2.57 -4.80 23.31
CA LEU A 5 -1.31 -4.02 23.26
C LEU A 5 -1.02 -3.06 22.10
N TRP A 6 -1.99 -2.71 21.23
CA TRP A 6 -1.78 -1.59 20.31
C TRP A 6 -2.27 -0.28 20.97
N CYS A 7 -1.32 0.52 21.50
CA CYS A 7 -1.58 1.87 22.01
C CYS A 7 -2.28 2.74 20.95
N GLU A 8 -3.18 3.65 21.31
CA GLU A 8 -3.96 4.47 20.36
C GLU A 8 -3.06 5.24 19.39
N ASP A 9 -1.91 5.72 19.87
CA ASP A 9 -0.87 6.36 19.06
C ASP A 9 -0.25 5.43 18.03
N CYS A 10 0.02 4.19 18.45
CA CYS A 10 0.54 3.19 17.56
C CYS A 10 -0.52 2.85 16.49
N GLN A 11 -1.82 2.85 16.83
CA GLN A 11 -2.89 2.55 15.88
C GLN A 11 -3.04 3.69 14.86
N GLY A 12 -2.87 4.93 15.30
CA GLY A 12 -2.78 6.11 14.44
C GLY A 12 -1.59 6.05 13.47
N ALA A 13 -0.41 5.63 13.94
CA ALA A 13 0.77 5.46 13.12
C ALA A 13 0.62 4.34 12.07
N ALA A 14 0.01 3.22 12.44
CA ALA A 14 -0.34 2.13 11.51
C ALA A 14 -1.34 2.59 10.44
N ARG A 15 -2.31 3.44 10.80
CA ARG A 15 -3.29 3.98 9.85
C ARG A 15 -2.68 4.98 8.88
N LYS A 16 -1.74 5.82 9.36
CA LYS A 16 -1.00 6.78 8.54
C LYS A 16 -0.06 6.08 7.55
N SER A 17 0.67 5.07 8.02
CA SER A 17 1.55 4.25 7.17
C SER A 17 0.75 3.43 6.16
N ALA A 18 -0.34 2.76 6.56
CA ALA A 18 -1.20 2.05 5.62
C ALA A 18 -1.85 2.98 4.58
N THR A 19 -2.17 4.22 4.95
CA THR A 19 -2.70 5.21 4.00
C THR A 19 -1.62 5.72 3.05
N ALA A 20 -0.41 5.99 3.55
CA ALA A 20 0.73 6.43 2.74
C ALA A 20 1.23 5.34 1.79
N TRP A 21 1.31 4.08 2.25
CA TRP A 21 1.68 2.93 1.42
C TRP A 21 0.58 2.55 0.42
N GLY A 22 -0.68 2.64 0.82
CA GLY A 22 -1.82 2.50 -0.10
C GLY A 22 -1.78 3.57 -1.19
N TRP A 23 -1.59 4.84 -0.83
CA TRP A 23 -1.46 5.90 -1.82
C TRP A 23 -0.20 5.78 -2.67
N GLY A 24 0.93 5.38 -2.09
CA GLY A 24 2.19 5.16 -2.80
C GLY A 24 2.09 4.05 -3.85
N GLY A 25 1.56 2.89 -3.49
CA GLY A 25 1.39 1.77 -4.43
C GLY A 25 0.41 2.09 -5.56
N GLY A 26 -0.71 2.73 -5.24
CA GLY A 26 -1.66 3.21 -6.25
C GLY A 26 -1.07 4.25 -7.19
N ALA A 27 -0.34 5.23 -6.65
CA ALA A 27 0.28 6.30 -7.42
C ALA A 27 1.37 5.79 -8.38
N VAL A 28 2.23 4.87 -7.92
CA VAL A 28 3.28 4.26 -8.77
C VAL A 28 2.64 3.47 -9.92
N LEU A 29 1.62 2.66 -9.63
CA LEU A 29 0.95 1.87 -10.65
C LEU A 29 0.24 2.77 -11.66
N ALA A 30 -0.53 3.76 -11.19
CA ALA A 30 -1.22 4.71 -12.07
C ALA A 30 -0.25 5.54 -12.92
N ALA A 31 0.85 6.02 -12.34
CA ALA A 31 1.88 6.77 -13.06
C ALA A 31 2.59 5.91 -14.11
N GLY A 32 2.94 4.66 -13.78
CA GLY A 32 3.54 3.72 -14.73
C GLY A 32 2.60 3.39 -15.90
N LEU A 33 1.31 3.19 -15.61
CA LEU A 33 0.29 2.94 -16.63
C LEU A 33 0.08 4.16 -17.53
N ALA A 34 -0.01 5.36 -16.95
CA ALA A 34 -0.12 6.61 -17.71
C ALA A 34 1.11 6.83 -18.61
N LEU A 35 2.31 6.59 -18.08
CA LEU A 35 3.56 6.70 -18.83
C LEU A 35 3.60 5.69 -19.98
N TRP A 36 3.18 4.44 -19.73
CA TRP A 36 3.12 3.40 -20.76
C TRP A 36 2.14 3.74 -21.88
N ILE A 37 0.93 4.18 -21.54
CA ILE A 37 -0.08 4.62 -22.51
C ILE A 37 0.47 5.75 -23.37
N TRP A 38 1.14 6.72 -22.73
CA TRP A 38 1.72 7.88 -23.41
C TRP A 38 2.85 7.50 -24.37
N LEU A 39 3.78 6.64 -23.94
CA LEU A 39 4.97 6.29 -24.73
C LEU A 39 4.69 5.27 -25.83
N TYR A 40 3.75 4.33 -25.60
CA TYR A 40 3.61 3.15 -26.45
C TYR A 40 2.29 3.07 -27.20
N ILE A 41 1.17 3.50 -26.60
CA ILE A 41 -0.16 3.35 -27.21
C ILE A 41 -0.53 4.57 -28.06
N GLN A 42 -0.03 5.78 -27.73
CA GLN A 42 -0.45 7.06 -28.32
C GLN A 42 -1.98 7.22 -28.25
N PRO A 43 -2.51 7.83 -27.17
CA PRO A 43 -3.96 7.88 -26.96
C PRO A 43 -4.63 8.60 -28.13
N SER A 44 -5.62 7.94 -28.73
CA SER A 44 -6.50 8.58 -29.72
C SER A 44 -7.43 9.56 -29.01
N ASP A 45 -7.52 10.80 -29.52
CA ASP A 45 -8.38 11.87 -28.96
C ASP A 45 -9.85 11.45 -28.86
N LEU A 46 -10.28 10.48 -29.67
CA LEU A 46 -11.65 9.98 -29.71
C LEU A 46 -12.12 9.34 -28.40
N VAL A 47 -11.20 8.85 -27.54
CA VAL A 47 -11.54 8.08 -26.33
C VAL A 47 -10.79 8.58 -25.09
N ILE A 48 -10.47 9.87 -25.02
CA ILE A 48 -9.78 10.49 -23.87
C ILE A 48 -10.44 10.16 -22.52
N GLY A 49 -11.78 10.16 -22.46
CA GLY A 49 -12.51 9.80 -21.24
C GLY A 49 -12.23 8.36 -20.77
N GLY A 50 -12.06 7.42 -21.70
CA GLY A 50 -11.73 6.02 -21.40
C GLY A 50 -10.32 5.85 -20.85
N TRP A 51 -9.36 6.62 -21.38
CA TRP A 51 -7.98 6.63 -20.86
C TRP A 51 -7.92 7.17 -19.44
N ILE A 52 -8.61 8.30 -19.17
CA ILE A 52 -8.70 8.87 -17.82
C ILE A 52 -9.34 7.86 -16.87
N ALA A 53 -10.46 7.23 -17.26
CA ALA A 53 -11.14 6.23 -16.44
C ALA A 53 -10.22 5.03 -16.13
N THR A 54 -9.40 4.60 -17.07
CA THR A 54 -8.46 3.49 -16.89
C THR A 54 -7.37 3.84 -15.87
N VAL A 55 -6.78 5.03 -15.97
CA VAL A 55 -5.76 5.50 -15.01
C VAL A 55 -6.35 5.65 -13.61
N VAL A 56 -7.58 6.18 -13.50
CA VAL A 56 -8.28 6.29 -12.21
C VAL A 56 -8.61 4.91 -11.63
N ALA A 57 -9.09 3.98 -12.45
CA ALA A 57 -9.35 2.60 -12.01
C ALA A 57 -8.07 1.92 -11.51
N ALA A 58 -6.96 2.11 -12.22
CA ALA A 58 -5.65 1.61 -11.83
C ALA A 58 -5.17 2.19 -10.48
N LEU A 59 -5.37 3.49 -10.26
CA LEU A 59 -5.09 4.15 -8.98
C LEU A 59 -5.93 3.56 -7.84
N VAL A 60 -7.23 3.35 -8.06
CA VAL A 60 -8.15 2.82 -7.04
C VAL A 60 -7.82 1.38 -6.70
N ILE A 61 -7.59 0.54 -7.70
CA ILE A 61 -7.24 -0.88 -7.50
C ILE A 61 -5.87 -1.00 -6.86
N GLY A 62 -4.88 -0.27 -7.38
CA GLY A 62 -3.51 -0.25 -6.85
C GLY A 62 -3.44 0.26 -5.42
N SER A 63 -4.27 1.24 -5.05
CA SER A 63 -4.30 1.75 -3.69
C SER A 63 -4.96 0.80 -2.69
N ARG A 64 -5.96 0.03 -3.12
CA ARG A 64 -6.51 -1.08 -2.32
C ARG A 64 -5.50 -2.20 -2.14
N ALA A 65 -4.86 -2.65 -3.23
CA ALA A 65 -3.82 -3.68 -3.17
C ALA A 65 -2.62 -3.25 -2.31
N GLY A 66 -2.20 -1.99 -2.41
CA GLY A 66 -1.11 -1.43 -1.60
C GLY A 66 -1.40 -1.44 -0.10
N ARG A 67 -2.66 -1.26 0.32
CA ARG A 67 -3.06 -1.39 1.73
C ARG A 67 -2.92 -2.83 2.22
N GLU A 68 -3.40 -3.80 1.43
CA GLU A 68 -3.30 -5.22 1.78
C GLU A 68 -1.84 -5.68 1.87
N ILE A 69 -0.99 -5.25 0.93
CA ILE A 69 0.44 -5.53 0.96
C ILE A 69 1.08 -4.87 2.19
N ALA A 70 0.74 -3.62 2.51
CA ALA A 70 1.27 -2.94 3.70
C ALA A 70 0.87 -3.67 4.99
N TYR A 71 -0.38 -4.13 5.12
CA TYR A 71 -0.82 -4.97 6.23
C TYR A 71 -0.07 -6.30 6.28
N GLY A 72 0.16 -6.93 5.13
CA GLY A 72 0.98 -8.14 5.02
C GLY A 72 2.42 -7.92 5.48
N VAL A 73 3.08 -6.86 5.00
CA VAL A 73 4.46 -6.50 5.39
C VAL A 73 4.54 -6.21 6.87
N MET A 74 3.62 -5.41 7.42
CA MET A 74 3.56 -5.14 8.86
C MET A 74 3.38 -6.41 9.66
N ARG A 75 2.59 -7.38 9.17
CA ARG A 75 2.45 -8.68 9.82
C ARG A 75 3.78 -9.44 9.85
N PHE A 76 4.50 -9.50 8.72
CA PHE A 76 5.79 -10.20 8.65
C PHE A 76 6.87 -9.56 9.51
N THR A 77 6.96 -8.23 9.55
CA THR A 77 7.92 -7.53 10.40
C THR A 77 7.58 -7.64 11.88
N ASN A 78 6.30 -7.66 12.24
CA ASN A 78 5.88 -7.84 13.63
C ASN A 78 6.06 -9.30 14.09
N THR A 79 5.86 -10.31 13.22
CA THR A 79 6.20 -11.71 13.53
C THR A 79 7.66 -11.86 13.96
N LYS A 80 8.59 -11.16 13.31
CA LYS A 80 10.01 -11.15 13.70
C LYS A 80 10.24 -10.57 15.11
N ALA A 81 9.41 -9.63 15.56
CA ALA A 81 9.49 -9.02 16.89
C ALA A 81 8.80 -9.88 17.97
N VAL A 82 7.72 -10.58 17.61
CA VAL A 82 7.03 -11.54 18.50
C VAL A 82 7.85 -12.82 18.69
N GLU A 83 8.59 -13.25 17.66
CA GLU A 83 9.55 -14.36 17.72
C GLU A 83 10.88 -13.99 18.38
N ALA A 84 11.11 -12.71 18.67
CA ALA A 84 12.29 -12.31 19.44
C ALA A 84 12.10 -12.78 20.89
N VAL A 85 12.76 -13.89 21.22
CA VAL A 85 12.90 -14.34 22.61
C VAL A 85 13.53 -13.17 23.39
N PRO A 86 12.86 -12.62 24.41
CA PRO A 86 13.47 -11.59 25.24
C PRO A 86 14.78 -12.18 25.80
N PRO A 87 15.89 -11.42 25.83
CA PRO A 87 17.10 -11.93 26.45
C PRO A 87 16.71 -12.41 27.85
N ASP A 88 16.99 -13.69 28.15
CA ASP A 88 16.86 -14.18 29.52
C ASP A 88 17.56 -13.14 30.38
N SER A 89 16.82 -12.56 31.31
CA SER A 89 17.37 -11.70 32.33
C SER A 89 18.34 -12.56 33.14
N ALA A 90 19.57 -12.64 32.62
CA ALA A 90 20.72 -13.20 33.28
C ALA A 90 21.02 -12.27 34.45
N GLU A 91 20.57 -12.76 35.61
CA GLU A 91 21.16 -12.56 36.94
C GLU A 91 20.87 -11.22 37.65
#